data_AF-A0A1U7XHT4-F1
#
_entry.id   AF-A0A1U7XHT4-F1
#
_cell.length_a   1.000
_cell.length_b   1.000
_cell.length_c   1.000
_cell.angle_alpha   90.00
_cell.angle_beta   90.00
_cell.angle_gamma   90.00
#
_symmetry.space_group_name_H-M   'P 1'
#
loop_
_entity.id
_entity.type
_entity.pdbx_description
1 polymer ?
#
loop_
_entity_poly.entity_id
_entity_poly.type
_entity_poly.pdbx_seq_one_letter_code
_entity_poly.pdbx_strand_id
1 'polypeptide(L)'
;MQWFDASDDEYGGVIVNAERLPSNPAKFTSVLRASLAHWKVKGKKGVWLKLPVDKCDLVPIAIKEGFQYHHSEKGHVMLTYWIPDEPCMLPSNASHQVGVGGFVINDKNEVHIFLFG
;
A
#
# COMPACT_ATOMS: atom_id res chain seq x y z
N MET A 1 -7.56 -7.92 -24.33
CA MET A 1 -6.65 -8.05 -23.16
C MET A 1 -7.42 -7.65 -21.92
N GLN A 2 -7.32 -8.42 -20.83
CA GLN A 2 -7.96 -8.12 -19.55
C GLN A 2 -6.89 -7.62 -18.58
N TRP A 3 -7.07 -6.41 -18.08
CA TRP A 3 -6.29 -5.79 -16.99
C TRP A 3 -7.16 -5.70 -15.73
N PHE A 4 -6.53 -5.40 -14.60
CA PHE A 4 -7.24 -5.17 -13.35
C PHE A 4 -8.19 -4.00 -13.47
N ASP A 5 -9.30 -4.10 -12.72
CA ASP A 5 -10.09 -2.94 -12.36
C ASP A 5 -9.31 -2.12 -11.33
N ALA A 6 -9.10 -0.84 -11.62
CA ALA A 6 -8.28 0.04 -10.80
C ALA A 6 -8.72 1.50 -10.98
N SER A 7 -8.52 2.30 -9.94
CA SER A 7 -8.72 3.75 -9.94
C SER A 7 -7.37 4.47 -9.87
N ASP A 8 -7.33 5.70 -10.37
CA ASP A 8 -6.14 6.54 -10.27
C ASP A 8 -6.03 7.17 -8.86
N ASP A 9 -4.80 7.35 -8.37
CA ASP A 9 -4.53 8.21 -7.21
C ASP A 9 -4.12 9.64 -7.65
N GLU A 10 -3.99 10.54 -6.68
CA GLU A 10 -3.67 11.96 -6.91
C GLU A 10 -2.22 12.21 -7.38
N TYR A 11 -1.35 11.20 -7.29
CA TYR A 11 0.09 11.30 -7.54
C TYR A 11 0.54 10.50 -8.77
N GLY A 12 -0.40 10.14 -9.65
CA GLY A 12 -0.13 9.41 -10.88
C GLY A 12 0.11 7.90 -10.67
N GLY A 13 -0.23 7.38 -9.50
CA GLY A 13 -0.34 5.95 -9.24
C GLY A 13 -1.74 5.39 -9.53
N VAL A 14 -1.90 4.12 -9.21
CA VAL A 14 -3.13 3.33 -9.43
C VAL A 14 -3.42 2.44 -8.23
N ILE A 15 -4.68 2.33 -7.86
CA ILE A 15 -5.17 1.52 -6.75
C ILE A 15 -6.01 0.38 -7.33
N VAL A 16 -5.55 -0.85 -7.14
CA VAL A 16 -6.22 -2.06 -7.65
C VAL A 16 -7.44 -2.39 -6.80
N ASN A 17 -8.57 -2.66 -7.46
CA ASN A 17 -9.78 -3.10 -6.79
C ASN A 17 -9.63 -4.54 -6.26
N ALA A 18 -9.46 -4.67 -4.95
CA ALA A 18 -9.24 -5.94 -4.25
C ALA A 18 -10.41 -6.93 -4.41
N GLU A 19 -11.66 -6.44 -4.51
CA GLU A 19 -12.85 -7.28 -4.60
C GLU A 19 -12.93 -8.02 -5.95
N ARG A 20 -12.39 -7.40 -7.00
CA ARG A 20 -12.44 -7.91 -8.39
C ARG A 20 -11.18 -8.67 -8.81
N LEU A 21 -10.32 -9.02 -7.85
CA LEU A 21 -9.13 -9.83 -8.11
C LEU A 21 -9.52 -11.26 -8.56
N PRO A 22 -8.88 -11.81 -9.60
CA PRO A 22 -9.05 -13.21 -9.97
C PRO A 22 -8.56 -14.13 -8.85
N SER A 23 -9.41 -15.07 -8.43
CA SER A 23 -9.04 -16.08 -7.42
C SER A 23 -8.11 -17.16 -7.97
N ASN A 24 -8.01 -17.33 -9.30
CA ASN A 24 -7.11 -18.29 -9.93
C ASN A 24 -5.69 -17.68 -10.04
N PRO A 25 -4.66 -18.30 -9.44
CA PRO A 25 -3.26 -17.85 -9.50
C PRO A 25 -2.72 -17.56 -10.91
N ALA A 26 -2.92 -18.46 -11.87
CA ALA A 26 -2.41 -18.30 -13.24
C ALA A 26 -3.12 -17.14 -13.97
N LYS A 27 -4.42 -16.99 -13.72
CA LYS A 27 -5.18 -15.85 -14.24
C LYS A 27 -4.72 -14.55 -13.60
N PHE A 28 -4.50 -14.54 -12.29
CA PHE A 28 -3.95 -13.39 -11.57
C PHE A 28 -2.58 -12.98 -12.14
N THR A 29 -1.65 -13.92 -12.34
CA THR A 29 -0.32 -13.62 -12.92
C THR A 29 -0.41 -12.97 -14.31
N SER A 30 -1.23 -13.54 -15.20
CA SER A 30 -1.37 -13.01 -16.57
C SER A 30 -2.02 -11.63 -16.59
N VAL A 31 -3.06 -11.41 -15.78
CA VAL A 31 -3.72 -10.09 -15.64
C VAL A 31 -2.78 -9.08 -14.98
N LEU A 32 -2.00 -9.48 -13.97
CA LEU A 32 -1.02 -8.62 -13.30
C LEU A 32 0.03 -8.10 -14.28
N ARG A 33 0.67 -9.01 -15.04
CA ARG A 33 1.66 -8.64 -16.07
C ARG A 33 1.07 -7.72 -17.14
N ALA A 34 -0.13 -8.03 -17.62
CA ALA A 34 -0.82 -7.20 -18.61
C ALA A 34 -1.14 -5.79 -18.05
N SER A 35 -1.53 -5.71 -16.78
CA SER A 35 -1.84 -4.43 -16.11
C SER A 35 -0.58 -3.58 -15.91
N LEU A 36 0.52 -4.17 -15.45
CA LEU A 36 1.80 -3.47 -15.30
C LEU A 36 2.30 -2.91 -16.64
N ALA A 37 2.24 -3.71 -17.71
CA ALA A 37 2.63 -3.25 -19.05
C ALA A 37 1.75 -2.09 -19.53
N HIS A 38 0.44 -2.17 -19.32
CA HIS A 38 -0.52 -1.12 -19.67
C HIS A 38 -0.27 0.18 -18.91
N TRP A 39 -0.06 0.09 -17.59
CA TRP A 39 0.22 1.24 -16.74
C TRP A 39 1.56 1.89 -17.04
N LYS A 40 2.58 1.09 -17.42
CA LYS A 40 3.86 1.60 -17.91
C LYS A 40 3.69 2.45 -19.17
N VAL A 41 2.91 1.98 -20.15
CA VAL A 41 2.63 2.76 -21.38
C VAL A 41 1.83 4.04 -21.07
N LYS A 42 0.96 4.00 -20.05
CA LYS A 42 0.19 5.16 -19.60
C LYS A 42 0.98 6.14 -18.72
N GLY A 43 2.26 5.87 -18.44
CA GLY A 43 3.09 6.74 -17.59
C GLY A 43 2.66 6.75 -16.12
N LYS A 44 1.99 5.69 -15.65
CA LYS A 44 1.67 5.54 -14.22
C LYS A 44 2.92 5.21 -13.42
N LYS A 45 2.92 5.59 -12.14
CA LYS A 45 4.08 5.48 -11.26
C LYS A 45 3.96 4.37 -10.22
N GLY A 46 3.16 4.61 -9.18
CA GLY A 46 2.93 3.67 -8.09
C GLY A 46 1.74 2.76 -8.36
N VAL A 47 1.84 1.48 -8.01
CA VAL A 47 0.72 0.53 -8.03
C VAL A 47 0.46 0.06 -6.61
N TRP A 48 -0.77 0.21 -6.13
CA TRP A 48 -1.21 -0.24 -4.82
C TRP A 48 -2.08 -1.49 -4.97
N LEU A 49 -1.65 -2.57 -4.33
CA LEU A 49 -2.32 -3.87 -4.37
C LEU A 49 -2.67 -4.33 -2.95
N LYS A 50 -3.95 -4.17 -2.60
CA LYS A 50 -4.52 -4.69 -1.36
C LYS A 50 -4.93 -6.16 -1.53
N LEU A 51 -4.34 -7.05 -0.74
CA LEU A 51 -4.68 -8.46 -0.69
C LEU A 51 -5.31 -8.79 0.67
N PRO A 52 -6.62 -9.05 0.73
CA PRO A 52 -7.26 -9.52 1.95
C PRO A 52 -6.78 -10.94 2.32
N VAL A 53 -7.01 -11.34 3.57
CA VAL A 53 -6.51 -12.62 4.12
C VAL A 53 -7.00 -13.84 3.34
N ASP A 54 -8.19 -13.78 2.75
CA ASP A 54 -8.75 -14.85 1.91
C ASP A 54 -8.03 -15.04 0.56
N LYS A 55 -7.17 -14.09 0.18
CA LYS A 55 -6.40 -14.07 -1.08
C LYS A 55 -4.88 -14.09 -0.83
N CYS A 56 -4.43 -14.52 0.35
CA CYS A 56 -3.01 -14.58 0.71
C CYS A 56 -2.15 -15.40 -0.26
N ASP A 57 -2.73 -16.41 -0.91
CA ASP A 57 -2.02 -17.27 -1.88
C ASP A 57 -1.49 -16.48 -3.10
N LEU A 58 -2.00 -15.26 -3.33
CA LEU A 58 -1.55 -14.37 -4.40
C LEU A 58 -0.31 -13.55 -3.99
N VAL A 59 0.01 -13.45 -2.69
CA VAL A 59 1.15 -12.66 -2.20
C VAL A 59 2.47 -13.14 -2.80
N PRO A 60 2.83 -14.46 -2.78
CA PRO A 60 4.09 -14.91 -3.37
C PRO A 60 4.19 -14.63 -4.87
N ILE A 61 3.05 -14.57 -5.57
CA ILE A 61 2.99 -14.24 -6.99
C ILE A 61 3.31 -12.77 -7.21
N ALA A 62 2.65 -11.87 -6.48
CA ALA A 62 2.89 -10.45 -6.56
C ALA A 62 4.36 -10.09 -6.23
N ILE A 63 4.92 -10.69 -5.18
CA ILE A 63 6.33 -10.47 -4.80
C ILE A 63 7.29 -10.94 -5.91
N LYS A 64 7.03 -12.09 -6.54
CA LYS A 64 7.84 -12.58 -7.68
C LYS A 64 7.79 -11.67 -8.89
N GLU A 65 6.68 -10.96 -9.10
CA GLU A 65 6.55 -9.94 -10.14
C GLU A 65 7.13 -8.57 -9.72
N GLY A 66 7.77 -8.48 -8.54
CA GLY A 66 8.51 -7.31 -8.08
C GLY A 66 7.76 -6.40 -7.11
N PHE A 67 6.58 -6.79 -6.63
CA PHE A 67 5.92 -6.03 -5.56
C PHE A 67 6.71 -6.13 -4.26
N GLN A 68 6.58 -5.10 -3.42
CA GLN A 68 7.17 -5.05 -2.08
C GLN A 68 6.07 -4.83 -1.04
N TYR A 69 6.33 -5.29 0.19
CA TYR A 69 5.45 -5.00 1.32
C TYR A 69 5.51 -3.52 1.66
N HIS A 70 4.34 -2.89 1.81
CA HIS A 70 4.23 -1.53 2.33
C HIS A 70 3.74 -1.54 3.78
N HIS A 71 2.57 -2.11 4.05
CA HIS A 71 2.06 -2.27 5.41
C HIS A 71 1.10 -3.47 5.49
N SER A 72 0.77 -3.90 6.70
CA SER A 72 -0.23 -4.93 6.95
C SER A 72 -1.16 -4.52 8.08
N GLU A 73 -2.40 -4.97 7.99
CA GLU A 73 -3.39 -4.90 9.05
C GLU A 73 -3.92 -6.31 9.32
N LYS A 74 -4.73 -6.47 10.38
CA LYS A 74 -5.31 -7.78 10.75
C LYS A 74 -6.05 -8.48 9.60
N GLY A 75 -6.63 -7.72 8.66
CA GLY A 75 -7.48 -8.27 7.59
C GLY A 75 -6.86 -8.27 6.19
N HIS A 76 -5.68 -7.66 5.99
CA HIS A 76 -5.08 -7.57 4.67
C HIS A 76 -3.60 -7.19 4.72
N VAL A 77 -2.92 -7.39 3.60
CA VAL A 77 -1.61 -6.82 3.32
C VAL A 77 -1.70 -5.84 2.16
N MET A 78 -1.00 -4.72 2.28
CA MET A 78 -0.80 -3.75 1.21
C MET A 78 0.57 -3.96 0.58
N LEU A 79 0.58 -4.25 -0.71
CA LEU A 79 1.78 -4.35 -1.52
C LEU A 79 1.87 -3.16 -2.48
N THR A 80 3.09 -2.76 -2.79
CA THR A 80 3.35 -1.68 -3.75
C THR A 80 4.34 -2.08 -4.83
N TYR A 81 4.19 -1.51 -6.02
CA TYR A 81 5.13 -1.62 -7.12
C TYR A 81 5.43 -0.23 -7.70
N TRP A 82 6.70 0.08 -7.92
CA TRP A 82 7.13 1.31 -8.56
C TRP A 82 7.53 1.01 -10.01
N ILE A 83 6.81 1.61 -10.96
CA ILE A 83 6.98 1.36 -12.40
C ILE A 83 8.20 2.05 -13.03
N PRO A 84 8.49 3.33 -12.71
CA PRO A 84 9.58 4.06 -13.35
C PRO A 84 10.96 3.56 -12.90
N ASP A 85 11.95 3.70 -13.77
CA ASP A 85 13.38 3.50 -13.45
C ASP A 85 13.98 4.72 -12.70
N GLU A 86 13.14 5.44 -11.94
CA GLU A 86 13.51 6.62 -11.14
C GLU A 86 13.37 6.30 -9.64
N PRO A 87 13.96 7.10 -8.73
CA PRO A 87 13.81 6.88 -7.29
C PRO A 87 12.34 6.72 -6.89
N CYS A 88 12.05 5.72 -6.05
CA CYS A 88 10.70 5.45 -5.59
C CYS A 88 10.21 6.60 -4.69
N MET A 89 9.14 7.27 -5.12
CA MET A 89 8.52 8.38 -4.38
C MET A 89 7.29 7.95 -3.59
N LEU A 90 7.04 6.64 -3.47
CA LEU A 90 5.99 6.13 -2.58
C LEU A 90 6.35 6.48 -1.13
N PRO A 91 5.37 6.86 -0.30
CA PRO A 91 5.63 7.12 1.11
C PRO A 91 6.21 5.86 1.75
N SER A 92 7.21 6.04 2.62
CA SER A 92 7.68 4.93 3.44
C SER A 92 6.57 4.50 4.41
N ASN A 93 6.61 3.25 4.84
CA ASN A 93 5.73 2.79 5.90
C ASN A 93 5.91 3.65 7.17
N ALA A 94 4.82 3.82 7.94
CA ALA A 94 4.88 4.53 9.21
C ALA A 94 5.77 3.74 10.17
N SER A 95 7.02 4.16 10.31
CA SER A 95 8.04 3.52 11.15
C SER A 95 8.20 4.19 12.51
N HIS A 96 7.51 5.30 12.74
CA HIS A 96 7.68 6.13 13.94
C HIS A 96 6.41 6.13 14.77
N GLN A 97 6.56 5.83 16.06
CA GLN A 97 5.51 6.03 17.06
C GLN A 97 5.53 7.50 17.49
N VAL A 98 4.38 8.18 17.39
CA VAL A 98 4.22 9.56 17.83
C VAL A 98 3.61 9.56 19.22
N GLY A 99 4.41 9.89 20.23
CA GLY A 99 3.94 10.13 21.60
C GLY A 99 3.64 11.61 21.81
N VAL A 100 2.57 11.91 22.54
CA VAL A 100 2.21 13.29 22.91
C VAL A 100 2.24 13.42 24.43
N GLY A 101 3.08 14.33 24.93
CA GLY A 101 3.12 14.72 26.33
C GLY A 101 2.42 16.07 26.54
N GLY A 102 1.48 16.13 27.47
CA GLY A 102 0.83 17.37 27.89
C GLY A 102 1.24 17.72 29.33
N PHE A 103 1.56 18.98 29.59
CA PHE A 103 1.67 19.48 30.96
C PHE A 103 0.69 20.62 31.19
N VAL A 104 0.04 20.61 32.36
CA VAL A 104 -0.88 21.65 32.81
C VAL A 104 -0.29 22.29 34.06
N ILE A 105 -0.12 23.61 34.06
CA ILE A 105 0.31 24.38 35.22
C ILE A 105 -0.92 25.05 35.81
N ASN A 106 -1.16 24.87 37.11
CA ASN A 106 -2.26 25.55 37.80
C ASN A 106 -1.82 26.90 38.41
N ASP A 107 -2.78 27.67 38.92
CA ASP A 107 -2.53 29.00 39.52
C ASP A 107 -1.67 28.97 40.79
N LYS A 108 -1.36 27.77 41.31
CA LYS A 108 -0.45 27.54 42.44
C LYS A 108 0.97 27.15 41.99
N ASN A 109 1.28 27.27 40.69
CA ASN A 109 2.53 26.80 40.08
C ASN A 109 2.79 25.29 40.23
N GLU A 110 1.76 24.47 40.40
CA GLU A 110 1.89 23.00 40.40
C GLU A 110 1.78 22.48 38.97
N VAL A 111 2.60 21.47 38.63
CA VAL A 111 2.65 20.87 37.29
C VAL A 111 1.97 19.51 37.30
N HIS A 112 0.95 19.33 36.47
CA HIS A 112 0.38 18.02 36.14
C HIS A 112 0.92 17.55 34.80
N ILE A 113 1.42 16.31 34.75
CA ILE A 113 2.03 15.72 33.56
C ILE A 113 1.14 14.57 33.09
N PHE A 114 0.81 14.57 31.80
CA PHE A 114 0.11 13.49 31.12
C PHE A 114 1.00 12.97 29.98
N LEU A 115 1.17 11.66 29.91
CA LEU A 115 1.93 10.99 28.85
C LEU A 115 0.99 10.07 28.08
N PHE A 116 0.92 10.25 26.76
CA PHE A 116 0.21 9.39 25.84
C PHE A 116 1.22 8.84 24.80
N GLY A 117 1.17 7.54 24.54
CA GLY A 117 2.05 6.83 23.61
C GLY A 117 1.29 5.89 22.70
#